data_AF-P01458-F1
#
_entry.id   AF-P01458-F1
#
_cell.length_a   1.000
_cell.length_b   1.000
_cell.length_c   1.000
_cell.angle_alpha   90.00
_cell.angle_beta   90.00
_cell.angle_gamma   90.00
#
_symmetry.space_group_name_H-M   'P 1'
#
loop_
_entity.id
_entity.type
_entity.pdbx_description
1 polymer ?
#
loop_
_entity_poly.entity_id
_entity_poly.type
_entity_poly.pdbx_seq_one_letter_code
_entity_poly.pdbx_strand_id
1 'polypeptide(L)' 'LKCNQLIPPFWKTCPKGKNLCYNMYMVSTSTVPVKRGCIDVCPKNSALVKYVCCNTDRCN' A
#
# COMPACT_ATOMS: atom_id res chain seq x y z
N LEU A 1 7.68 9.43 6.07
CA LEU A 1 7.00 8.66 5.01
C LEU A 1 5.56 9.11 4.88
N LYS A 2 5.14 9.53 3.68
CA LYS A 2 3.76 9.79 3.29
C LYS A 2 3.31 8.70 2.33
N CYS A 3 2.08 8.21 2.44
CA CYS A 3 1.52 7.23 1.50
C CYS A 3 0.19 7.71 0.95
N ASN A 4 -0.12 7.35 -0.29
CA ASN A 4 -1.42 7.63 -0.87
C ASN A 4 -2.49 6.75 -0.22
N GLN A 5 -3.71 7.29 -0.14
CA GLN A 5 -4.90 6.54 0.23
C GLN A 5 -5.58 6.02 -1.04
N LEU A 6 -6.64 5.23 -0.86
CA LEU A 6 -7.35 4.59 -1.97
C LEU A 6 -7.89 5.62 -2.97
N ILE A 7 -8.44 6.72 -2.46
CA ILE A 7 -9.07 7.77 -3.24
C ILE A 7 -8.03 8.88 -3.49
N PRO A 8 -7.68 9.21 -4.75
CA PRO A 8 -6.89 10.40 -5.06
C PRO A 8 -7.67 11.70 -4.76
N PRO A 9 -7.02 12.83 -4.43
CA PRO A 9 -5.58 13.05 -4.23
C PRO A 9 -5.17 12.88 -2.76
N PHE A 10 -5.92 12.07 -2.00
CA PHE A 10 -5.72 11.95 -0.56
C PHE A 10 -4.47 11.15 -0.22
N TRP A 11 -3.70 11.68 0.72
CA TRP A 11 -2.50 11.07 1.26
C TRP A 11 -2.49 11.21 2.77
N LYS A 12 -1.75 10.33 3.44
CA LYS A 12 -1.56 10.38 4.88
C LYS A 12 -0.10 10.28 5.26
N THR A 13 0.29 10.96 6.31
CA THR A 13 1.59 10.75 6.96
C THR A 13 1.54 9.44 7.75
N CYS A 14 2.53 8.57 7.58
CA CYS A 14 2.58 7.33 8.32
C CYS A 14 2.93 7.56 9.79
N PRO A 15 2.29 6.83 10.73
CA PRO A 15 2.66 6.89 12.14
C PRO A 15 4.05 6.29 12.36
N LYS A 16 4.68 6.63 13.50
CA LYS A 16 5.95 6.02 13.93
C LYS A 16 5.84 4.49 13.94
N GLY A 17 6.85 3.82 13.40
CA GLY A 17 6.91 2.36 13.26
C GLY A 17 6.37 1.82 11.93
N LYS A 18 5.58 2.58 11.17
CA LYS A 18 5.08 2.18 9.83
C LYS A 18 5.89 2.84 8.72
N ASN A 19 7.05 2.25 8.43
CA ASN A 19 8.06 2.81 7.53
C ASN A 19 7.92 2.33 6.07
N LEU A 20 6.80 1.71 5.70
CA LEU A 20 6.50 1.30 4.33
C LEU A 20 5.12 1.79 3.89
N CYS A 21 4.99 2.08 2.61
CA CYS A 21 3.72 2.19 1.92
C CYS A 21 3.37 0.84 1.29
N TYR A 22 2.07 0.57 1.09
CA TYR A 22 1.62 -0.61 0.38
C TYR A 22 0.42 -0.35 -0.52
N ASN A 23 0.36 -1.13 -1.60
CA ASN A 23 -0.83 -1.39 -2.40
C ASN A 23 -1.25 -2.85 -2.22
N MET A 24 -2.55 -3.07 -2.05
CA MET A 24 -3.17 -4.37 -2.05
C MET A 24 -4.03 -4.51 -3.29
N TYR A 25 -3.84 -5.60 -4.03
CA TYR A 25 -4.59 -5.94 -5.23
C TYR A 25 -5.24 -7.30 -5.04
N MET A 26 -6.43 -7.50 -5.60
CA MET A 26 -6.93 -8.85 -5.86
C MET A 26 -6.19 -9.39 -7.08
N VAL A 27 -5.79 -10.66 -7.06
CA VAL A 27 -5.06 -11.29 -8.18
C VAL A 27 -5.93 -11.30 -9.45
N SER A 28 -7.25 -11.41 -9.31
CA SER A 28 -8.21 -11.30 -10.42
C SER A 28 -8.28 -9.91 -11.05
N THR A 29 -7.90 -8.85 -10.32
CA THR A 29 -7.94 -7.45 -10.76
C THR A 29 -6.66 -6.71 -10.37
N SER A 30 -5.52 -7.18 -10.89
CA SER A 30 -4.18 -6.70 -10.50
C SER A 30 -3.84 -5.26 -10.92
N THR A 31 -4.73 -4.56 -11.62
CA THR A 31 -4.54 -3.17 -12.07
C THR A 31 -5.15 -2.15 -11.12
N VAL A 32 -6.22 -2.51 -10.38
CA VAL A 32 -6.94 -1.61 -9.49
C VAL A 32 -6.66 -2.01 -8.05
N PRO A 33 -5.94 -1.18 -7.26
CA PRO A 33 -5.69 -1.49 -5.88
C PRO A 33 -7.00 -1.41 -5.09
N VAL A 34 -7.29 -2.44 -4.30
CA VAL A 34 -8.45 -2.48 -3.40
C VAL A 34 -8.16 -1.76 -2.07
N LYS A 35 -6.88 -1.59 -1.73
CA LYS A 35 -6.48 -0.86 -0.52
C LYS A 35 -5.08 -0.26 -0.67
N ARG A 36 -4.89 0.94 -0.13
CA ARG A 36 -3.62 1.66 -0.07
C ARG A 36 -3.37 2.17 1.34
N GLY A 37 -2.11 2.20 1.79
CA GLY A 37 -1.77 2.83 3.07
C GLY A 37 -0.34 2.61 3.54
N CYS A 38 -0.16 2.79 4.86
CA CYS A 38 1.11 2.58 5.55
C CYS A 38 1.12 1.24 6.29
N ILE A 39 2.27 0.58 6.32
CA ILE A 39 2.51 -0.65 7.05
C ILE A 39 3.95 -0.68 7.60
N ASP A 40 4.18 -1.49 8.60
CA ASP A 40 5.47 -1.76 9.24
C ASP A 40 6.24 -2.87 8.51
N VAL A 41 5.55 -3.96 8.17
CA VAL A 41 6.12 -5.12 7.46
C VAL A 41 5.32 -5.40 6.19
N CYS A 42 6.01 -5.68 5.08
CA CYS A 42 5.32 -6.03 3.83
C CYS A 42 4.65 -7.41 3.95
N PRO A 43 3.32 -7.51 3.81
CA PRO A 43 2.65 -8.80 3.90
C PRO A 43 3.06 -9.72 2.75
N LYS A 44 3.09 -11.03 3.02
CA LYS A 44 3.37 -12.03 1.98
C LYS A 44 2.19 -12.12 1.01
N ASN A 45 2.49 -12.25 -0.29
CA ASN A 45 1.49 -12.52 -1.31
C ASN A 45 0.79 -13.87 -1.07
N SER A 46 -0.47 -13.95 -1.46
CA SER A 46 -1.31 -15.15 -1.40
C SER A 46 -1.90 -15.46 -2.78
N ALA A 47 -2.60 -16.60 -2.91
CA ALA A 47 -3.25 -17.00 -4.15
C ALA A 47 -4.30 -15.97 -4.66
N LEU A 48 -4.90 -15.19 -3.76
CA LEU A 48 -5.99 -14.26 -4.09
C LEU A 48 -5.58 -12.79 -3.93
N VAL A 49 -4.55 -12.49 -3.15
CA VAL A 49 -4.16 -11.12 -2.79
C VAL A 49 -2.67 -10.90 -3.04
N LYS A 50 -2.36 -9.84 -3.78
CA LYS A 50 -1.01 -9.35 -4.04
C LYS A 50 -0.76 -8.06 -3.27
N TYR A 51 0.37 -7.99 -2.58
CA TYR A 51 0.89 -6.80 -1.93
C TYR A 51 2.10 -6.27 -2.70
N VAL A 52 2.15 -4.96 -2.90
CA VAL A 52 3.31 -4.24 -3.43
C VAL A 52 3.68 -3.20 -2.40
N CYS A 53 4.89 -3.29 -1.85
CA CYS A 53 5.38 -2.36 -0.83
C CYS A 53 6.55 -1.53 -1.33
N CYS A 54 6.67 -0.31 -0.82
CA CYS A 54 7.72 0.64 -1.15
C CYS A 54 8.00 1.55 0.05
N ASN A 55 9.18 2.19 0.09
CA ASN A 55 9.67 2.92 1.27
C ASN A 55 9.93 4.42 1.00
N THR A 56 9.41 4.96 -0.10
CA THR A 56 9.53 6.37 -0.50
C THR A 56 8.20 7.11 -0.41
N ASP A 57 8.22 8.44 -0.34
CA ASP A 57 7.00 9.23 -0.19
C ASP A 57 6.06 9.08 -1.41
N ARG A 58 4.78 8.77 -1.14
CA ARG A 58 3.67 8.64 -2.09
C ARG A 58 3.92 7.64 -3.22
N CYS A 59 4.68 6.58 -2.94
CA CYS A 59 5.07 5.56 -3.92
C CYS A 59 4.00 4.50 -4.22
N ASN A 60 2.96 4.37 -3.38
CA ASN A 60 1.88 3.40 -3.53
C ASN A 60 0.68 3.97 -4.30
#